data_AF-A0A9E1UZD2-F1
#
_entry.id   AF-A0A9E1UZD2-F1
#
_cell.length_a   1.000
_cell.length_b   1.000
_cell.length_c   1.000
_cell.angle_alpha   90.00
_cell.angle_beta   90.00
_cell.angle_gamma   90.00
#
_symmetry.space_group_name_H-M   'P 1'
#
loop_
_entity.id
_entity.type
_entity.pdbx_description
1 polymer ?
#
loop_
_entity_poly.entity_id
_entity_poly.type
_entity_poly.pdbx_seq_one_letter_code
_entity_poly.pdbx_strand_id
1 'polypeptide(L)' 'MKLKIDMSAAAVTRRLEQVEQLRRLCLALADSSAGREIRARCKDNPTVQRTDRAIGH' A
#
# COMPACT_ATOMS: atom_id res chain seq x y z
N MET A 1 -10.58 2.80 27.70
CA MET A 1 -10.17 4.17 27.36
C MET A 1 -10.75 4.54 26.01
N LYS A 2 -11.57 5.60 25.90
CA LYS A 2 -12.13 6.04 24.61
C LYS A 2 -11.07 6.92 23.93
N LEU A 3 -10.43 6.41 22.88
CA LEU A 3 -9.49 7.19 22.07
C LEU A 3 -10.25 8.39 21.48
N LYS A 4 -9.93 9.61 21.93
CA LYS A 4 -10.39 10.84 21.29
C LYS A 4 -9.54 11.03 20.04
N ILE A 5 -10.03 10.53 18.91
CA ILE A 5 -9.38 10.75 17.61
C ILE A 5 -9.68 12.19 17.21
N ASP A 6 -8.62 12.97 16.98
CA ASP A 6 -8.75 14.30 16.39
C ASP A 6 -9.21 14.18 14.93
N MET A 7 -10.45 14.60 14.70
CA MET A 7 -11.14 14.61 13.40
C MET A 7 -11.21 16.02 12.79
N SER A 8 -10.38 16.97 13.26
CA SER A 8 -10.25 18.28 12.63
C SER A 8 -9.83 18.12 11.17
N ALA A 9 -10.22 19.08 10.32
CA ALA A 9 -9.90 19.07 8.89
C ALA A 9 -8.39 18.91 8.64
N ALA A 10 -7.56 19.64 9.39
CA ALA A 10 -6.10 19.55 9.29
C ALA A 10 -5.57 18.14 9.61
N ALA A 11 -6.10 17.51 10.66
CA ALA A 11 -5.68 16.18 11.05
C ALA A 11 -6.18 15.10 10.07
N VAL A 12 -7.34 15.29 9.43
CA VAL A 12 -7.82 14.42 8.35
C VAL A 12 -6.93 14.58 7.10
N THR A 13 -6.67 15.81 6.67
CA THR A 13 -5.79 16.08 5.51
C THR A 13 -4.42 15.44 5.67
N ARG A 14 -3.77 15.63 6.83
CA ARG A 14 -2.45 15.05 7.10
C ARG A 14 -2.46 13.51 7.00
N ARG A 15 -3.53 12.87 7.48
CA ARG A 15 -3.66 11.40 7.38
C ARG A 15 -3.84 10.95 5.93
N LEU A 16 -4.62 11.69 5.14
CA LEU A 16 -4.79 11.41 3.72
C LEU A 16 -3.47 11.57 2.95
N GLU A 17 -2.68 12.60 3.25
CA GLU A 17 -1.35 12.80 2.67
C GLU A 17 -0.41 11.64 3.02
N GLN A 18 -0.39 11.20 4.28
CA GLN A 18 0.41 10.05 4.71
C GLN A 18 -0.01 8.76 4.00
N VAL A 19 -1.31 8.53 3.82
CA VAL A 19 -1.84 7.37 3.09
C VAL A 19 -1.43 7.42 1.61
N GLU A 20 -1.46 8.60 0.98
CA GLU A 20 -1.02 8.76 -0.41
C GLU A 20 0.49 8.52 -0.56
N GLN A 21 1.30 9.03 0.37
CA GLN A 21 2.75 8.76 0.38
C GLN A 21 3.04 7.27 0.55
N LEU A 22 2.34 6.61 1.48
CA LEU A 22 2.46 5.16 1.69
C LEU A 22 2.06 4.39 0.43
N ARG A 23 0.95 4.76 -0.21
CA ARG A 23 0.48 4.14 -1.46
C ARG A 23 1.56 4.21 -2.54
N ARG A 24 2.16 5.38 -2.76
CA ARG A 24 3.24 5.57 -3.75
C ARG A 24 4.46 4.71 -3.44
N LEU A 25 4.86 4.64 -2.17
CA LEU A 25 5.99 3.81 -1.75
C LEU A 25 5.72 2.32 -2.01
N CYS A 26 4.52 1.83 -1.66
CA CYS A 26 4.14 0.45 -1.92
C CYS A 26 4.16 0.10 -3.42
N LEU A 27 3.69 0.99 -4.28
CA LEU A 27 3.75 0.80 -5.74
C LEU A 27 5.21 0.75 -6.23
N ALA A 28 6.04 1.69 -5.81
CA ALA A 28 7.47 1.70 -6.17
C ALA A 28 8.20 0.43 -5.71
N LEU A 29 7.87 -0.09 -4.53
CA LEU A 29 8.41 -1.36 -4.03
C LEU A 29 7.93 -2.56 -4.85
N ALA A 30 6.65 -2.58 -5.25
CA ALA A 30 6.12 -3.66 -6.08
C ALA A 30 6.74 -3.71 -7.48
N ASP A 31 7.15 -2.55 -8.02
CA ASP A 31 7.83 -2.41 -9.31
C ASP A 31 9.35 -2.56 -9.24
N SER A 32 9.90 -2.67 -8.04
CA SER A 32 11.33 -2.93 -7.85
C SER A 32 11.75 -4.29 -8.44
N SER A 33 13.06 -4.47 -8.64
CA SER A 33 13.61 -5.76 -9.08
C SER A 33 13.20 -6.91 -8.16
N ALA A 34 13.26 -6.69 -6.84
CA ALA A 34 12.83 -7.66 -5.84
C ALA A 34 11.31 -7.95 -5.94
N GLY A 35 10.49 -6.93 -6.13
CA GLY A 35 9.04 -7.08 -6.30
C GLY A 35 8.68 -7.92 -7.53
N ARG A 36 9.33 -7.65 -8.67
CA ARG A 36 9.17 -8.45 -9.89
C ARG A 36 9.63 -9.90 -9.71
N GLU A 37 10.75 -10.10 -9.03
CA GLU A 37 11.27 -11.44 -8.75
C GLU A 37 10.32 -12.25 -7.87
N ILE A 38 9.79 -11.65 -6.79
CA ILE A 38 8.80 -12.29 -5.92
C ILE A 38 7.56 -12.65 -6.72
N ARG A 39 7.05 -11.75 -7.57
CA ARG A 39 5.89 -12.02 -8.42
C ARG A 39 6.11 -13.19 -9.37
N ALA A 40 7.29 -13.27 -9.99
CA ALA A 40 7.64 -14.37 -10.89
C ALA A 40 7.77 -15.70 -10.14
N ARG A 41 8.45 -15.71 -8.99
CA ARG A 41 8.68 -16.92 -8.17
C ARG A 41 7.40 -17.40 -7.47
N CYS A 42 6.53 -16.49 -7.07
CA CYS A 42 5.33 -16.76 -6.27
C CYS A 42 4.03 -16.55 -7.07
N LYS A 43 4.05 -16.78 -8.39
CA LYS A 43 2.91 -16.59 -9.29
C LYS A 43 1.62 -17.31 -8.84
N ASP A 44 1.76 -18.45 -8.16
CA ASP A 44 0.64 -19.28 -7.70
C ASP A 44 0.23 -18.96 -6.25
N ASN A 45 0.89 -17.99 -5.60
CA ASN A 45 0.55 -17.56 -4.25
C ASN A 45 -0.69 -16.64 -4.28
N PRO A 46 -1.79 -17.00 -3.60
CA PRO A 46 -3.03 -16.21 -3.64
C PRO A 46 -2.87 -14.79 -3.10
N THR A 47 -1.99 -14.58 -2.12
CA THR A 47 -1.72 -13.26 -1.53
C THR A 47 -1.00 -12.37 -2.53
N VAL A 48 -0.01 -12.92 -3.25
CA VAL A 48 0.71 -12.19 -4.30
C VAL A 48 -0.22 -11.81 -5.43
N GLN A 49 -1.05 -12.75 -5.93
CA GLN A 49 -2.05 -12.47 -6.97
C GLN A 49 -3.06 -11.39 -6.58
N ARG A 50 -3.59 -11.45 -5.35
CA ARG A 50 -4.52 -10.42 -4.85
C ARG A 50 -3.84 -9.05 -4.77
N THR A 51 -2.60 -9.03 -4.29
CA THR A 51 -1.82 -7.80 -4.18
C THR A 51 -1.58 -7.22 -5.56
N ASP A 52 -1.15 -8.04 -6.51
CA ASP A 52 -0.84 -7.63 -7.89
C ASP A 52 -2.04 -7.02 -8.61
N ARG A 53 -3.20 -7.68 -8.48
CA ARG A 53 -4.47 -7.16 -8.99
C ARG A 53 -4.89 -5.84 -8.32
N ALA A 54 -4.67 -5.71 -7.01
CA ALA A 54 -5.04 -4.51 -6.26
C ALA A 54 -4.17 -3.30 -6.62
N ILE A 55 -2.93 -3.52 -7.07
CA ILE A 55 -2.01 -2.47 -7.52
C ILE A 55 -2.06 -2.21 -9.04
N GLY A 56 -2.85 -2.99 -9.79
CA GLY A 56 -3.14 -2.74 -11.21
C GLY A 56 -2.17 -3.42 -12.18
N HIS A 57 -1.56 -4.53 -11.78
CA HIS A 57 -0.69 -5.34 -12.63
C HIS A 57 -1.40 -6.58 -13.21
#